data_AF-A0A961E619-F1
#
_entry.id   AF-A0A961E619-F1
#
_cell.length_a   1.000
_cell.length_b   1.000
_cell.length_c   1.000
_cell.angle_alpha   90.00
_cell.angle_beta   90.00
_cell.angle_gamma   90.00
#
_symmetry.space_group_name_H-M   'P 1'
#
loop_
_entity.id
_entity.type
_entity.pdbx_description
1 polymer ?
#
loop_
_entity_poly.entity_id
_entity_poly.type
_entity_poly.pdbx_seq_one_letter_code
_entity_poly.pdbx_strand_id
1 'polypeptide(L)' 'MLADVDGNLLQADADALVNTVNTVGVMGKGIALQFRKAYPEMFKAYEKACKDDAVSLGRMHVWETGM' A
#
# COMPACT_ATOMS: atom_id res chain seq x y z
N MET A 1 9.97 -9.85 17.51
CA MET A 1 11.26 -10.27 16.95
C MET A 1 11.42 -9.59 15.59
N LEU A 2 12.61 -9.11 15.26
CA LEU A 2 12.92 -8.58 13.92
C LEU A 2 13.74 -9.61 13.16
N ALA A 3 13.48 -9.77 11.87
CA ALA A 3 14.18 -10.69 11.00
C ALA A 3 14.31 -10.08 9.61
N ASP A 4 15.48 -10.26 8.99
CA ASP A 4 15.68 -10.01 7.57
C ASP A 4 15.20 -11.24 6.79
N VAL A 5 14.37 -11.01 5.77
CA VAL A 5 13.76 -12.07 4.96
C VAL A 5 13.84 -11.71 3.48
N ASP A 6 14.10 -12.71 2.65
CA ASP A 6 14.12 -12.58 1.19
C ASP A 6 12.89 -13.26 0.58
N GLY A 7 12.23 -12.59 -0.37
CA GLY A 7 11.06 -13.14 -1.04
C GLY A 7 10.15 -12.08 -1.65
N ASN A 8 8.91 -12.47 -1.92
CA ASN A 8 7.87 -11.55 -2.40
C ASN A 8 7.04 -11.03 -1.22
N LEU A 9 7.14 -9.73 -0.94
CA LEU A 9 6.40 -9.07 0.14
C LEU A 9 4.88 -9.32 0.07
N LEU A 10 4.31 -9.42 -1.14
CA LEU A 10 2.86 -9.65 -1.31
C LEU A 10 2.40 -11.06 -0.93
N GLN A 11 3.34 -11.98 -0.67
CA GLN A 11 3.08 -13.36 -0.25
C GLN A 11 3.53 -13.61 1.18
N ALA A 12 3.94 -12.57 1.92
CA ALA A 12 4.35 -12.71 3.30
C ALA A 12 3.18 -13.19 4.17
N ASP A 13 3.44 -14.17 5.03
CA ASP A 13 2.50 -14.64 6.04
C ASP A 13 2.53 -13.65 7.22
N ALA A 14 1.73 -12.59 7.10
CA ALA A 14 1.65 -11.50 8.06
C ALA A 14 0.25 -10.87 8.05
N ASP A 15 -0.16 -10.33 9.20
CA ASP A 15 -1.46 -9.67 9.35
C ASP A 15 -1.58 -8.37 8.53
N ALA A 16 -0.46 -7.70 8.26
CA ALA A 16 -0.42 -6.44 7.52
C ALA A 16 0.80 -6.32 6.61
N LEU A 17 0.59 -5.73 5.43
CA LEU A 17 1.65 -5.43 4.46
C LEU A 17 1.81 -3.91 4.32
N VAL A 18 3.06 -3.43 4.33
CA VAL A 18 3.36 -2.00 4.19
C VAL A 18 3.73 -1.68 2.75
N ASN A 19 2.97 -0.78 2.13
CA ASN A 19 3.23 -0.26 0.79
C ASN A 19 3.89 1.12 0.87
N THR A 20 4.97 1.35 0.12
CA THR A 20 5.57 2.69 -0.02
C THR A 20 4.84 3.48 -1.10
N VAL A 21 4.42 4.70 -0.77
CA VAL A 21 3.55 5.53 -1.62
C VAL A 21 4.04 6.98 -1.64
N ASN A 22 3.48 7.77 -2.57
CA ASN A 22 3.53 9.23 -2.50
C ASN A 22 2.23 9.77 -1.86
N THR A 23 2.03 11.09 -1.89
CA THR A 23 0.80 11.74 -1.39
C THR A 23 -0.08 12.27 -2.52
N VAL A 24 0.26 11.99 -3.78
CA VAL A 24 -0.39 12.57 -4.98
C VAL A 24 -1.18 11.53 -5.79
N GLY A 25 -1.45 10.35 -5.23
CA GLY A 25 -2.36 9.37 -5.84
C GLY A 25 -1.75 8.50 -6.94
N VAL A 26 -0.42 8.47 -7.13
CA VAL A 26 0.20 7.71 -8.23
C VAL A 26 0.91 6.44 -7.74
N MET A 27 0.53 5.27 -8.26
CA MET A 27 1.28 4.02 -8.07
C MET A 27 1.77 3.48 -9.42
N GLY A 28 2.87 4.05 -9.93
CA GLY A 28 3.33 3.85 -11.31
C GLY A 28 4.55 2.92 -11.50
N LYS A 29 5.30 2.60 -10.44
CA LYS A 29 6.51 1.77 -10.53
C LYS A 29 6.83 1.08 -9.20
N GLY A 30 7.82 0.20 -9.21
CA GLY A 30 8.34 -0.47 -8.01
C GLY A 30 7.26 -1.27 -7.28
N ILE A 31 7.38 -1.36 -5.97
CA ILE A 31 6.45 -2.13 -5.12
C ILE A 31 5.02 -1.56 -5.17
N ALA A 32 4.85 -0.23 -5.24
CA ALA A 32 3.54 0.41 -5.34
C ALA A 32 2.73 -0.06 -6.56
N LEU A 33 3.40 -0.23 -7.71
CA LEU A 33 2.73 -0.78 -8.90
C LEU A 33 2.30 -2.23 -8.69
N GLN A 34 3.07 -3.03 -7.94
CA GLN A 34 2.68 -4.41 -7.62
C GLN A 34 1.46 -4.43 -6.71
N PHE A 35 1.41 -3.59 -5.66
CA PHE A 35 0.23 -3.41 -4.81
C PHE A 35 -1.00 -2.96 -5.61
N ARG A 36 -0.86 -2.01 -6.54
CA ARG A 36 -1.96 -1.58 -7.42
C ARG A 36 -2.54 -2.72 -8.26
N LYS A 37 -1.68 -3.62 -8.75
CA LYS A 37 -2.11 -4.80 -9.54
C LYS A 37 -2.76 -5.86 -8.66
N ALA A 38 -2.22 -6.11 -7.46
CA ALA A 38 -2.73 -7.13 -6.53
C ALA A 38 -4.03 -6.68 -5.82
N TYR A 39 -4.14 -5.40 -5.47
CA TYR A 39 -5.26 -4.83 -4.71
C TYR A 39 -5.82 -3.58 -5.44
N PRO A 40 -6.54 -3.76 -6.56
CA PRO A 40 -7.04 -2.64 -7.36
C PRO A 40 -8.05 -1.76 -6.61
N GLU A 41 -8.87 -2.33 -5.73
CA GLU A 41 -9.82 -1.56 -4.91
C GLU A 41 -9.12 -0.71 -3.84
N MET A 42 -8.04 -1.24 -3.23
CA MET A 42 -7.16 -0.45 -2.35
C MET A 42 -6.59 0.75 -3.08
N PHE A 43 -6.11 0.56 -4.32
CA PHE A 43 -5.58 1.67 -5.11
C PHE A 43 -6.64 2.74 -5.37
N LYS A 44 -7.90 2.37 -5.67
CA LYS A 44 -9.00 3.35 -5.85
C LYS A 44 -9.27 4.13 -4.56
N ALA A 45 -9.29 3.45 -3.42
CA ALA A 45 -9.48 4.09 -2.12
C ALA A 45 -8.33 5.07 -1.79
N TYR A 46 -7.09 4.64 -2.01
CA TYR A 46 -5.90 5.48 -1.87
C TYR A 46 -5.93 6.69 -2.83
N GLU A 47 -6.24 6.50 -4.11
CA GLU A 47 -6.28 7.57 -5.10
C GLU A 47 -7.34 8.62 -4.73
N LYS A 48 -8.51 8.16 -4.27
CA LYS A 48 -9.54 9.06 -3.74
C LYS A 48 -9.05 9.80 -2.50
N ALA A 49 -8.43 9.11 -1.54
CA ALA A 49 -7.92 9.74 -0.32
C ALA A 49 -6.83 10.78 -0.62
N CYS A 50 -5.98 10.56 -1.62
CA CYS A 50 -5.03 11.58 -2.09
C CYS A 50 -5.73 12.79 -2.72
N LYS A 51 -6.77 12.58 -3.53
CA LYS A 51 -7.58 13.67 -4.11
C LYS A 51 -8.30 14.51 -3.05
N ASP A 52 -8.62 13.91 -1.92
CA ASP A 52 -9.27 14.56 -0.78
C ASP A 52 -8.25 15.12 0.26
N ASP A 53 -6.94 15.17 -0.07
CA ASP A 53 -5.85 15.60 0.82
C ASP A 53 -5.76 14.84 2.16
N ALA A 54 -6.33 13.63 2.23
CA ALA A 54 -6.37 12.81 3.43
C ALA A 54 -5.09 11.97 3.65
N VAL A 55 -4.26 11.84 2.63
CA VAL A 55 -2.96 11.14 2.68
C VAL A 55 -1.84 12.17 2.87
N SER A 56 -1.14 12.09 4.00
CA SER A 56 -0.09 13.04 4.38
C SER A 56 1.15 12.33 4.92
N LEU A 57 2.30 13.03 4.92
CA LEU A 57 3.51 12.55 5.57
C LEU A 57 3.26 12.27 7.06
N GLY A 58 3.92 11.23 7.59
CA GLY A 58 3.81 10.83 8.99
C GLY A 58 2.48 10.18 9.39
N ARG A 59 1.54 9.98 8.44
CA ARG A 59 0.24 9.36 8.69
C ARG A 59 0.01 8.18 7.76
N MET A 60 -0.29 7.01 8.33
CA MET A 60 -0.63 5.82 7.55
C MET A 60 -2.05 5.94 6.98
N HIS A 61 -2.21 5.55 5.73
CA HIS A 61 -3.50 5.25 5.12
C HIS A 61 -3.68 3.73 5.13
N VAL A 62 -4.58 3.24 5.98
CA VAL A 62 -4.82 1.80 6.18
C VAL A 62 -6.04 1.38 5.38
N TRP A 63 -5.96 0.23 4.72
CA TRP A 63 -7.05 -0.36 3.95
C TRP A 63 -7.19 -1.84 4.32
N GLU A 64 -8.41 -2.25 4.66
CA GLU A 64 -8.74 -3.61 5.05
C GLU A 64 -8.93 -4.48 3.81
N THR A 65 -8.23 -5.62 3.75
CA THR A 65 -8.37 -6.60 2.66
C THR A 65 -9.69 -7.36 2.71
N GLY A 66 -10.39 -7.32 3.84
CA GLY A 66 -11.65 -8.03 4.05
C GLY A 66 -11.49 -9.55 4.10
N MET A 67 -10.29 -10.03 4.43
CA MET A 67 -9.95 -11.44 4.63
C MET A 67 -10.14 -11.84 6.10
#